data_AF-A0A7X8UIK1-F1
#
_entry.id   AF-A0A7X8UIK1-F1
#
_cell.length_a   1.000
_cell.length_b   1.000
_cell.length_c   1.000
_cell.angle_alpha   90.00
_cell.angle_beta   90.00
_cell.angle_gamma   90.00
#
_symmetry.space_group_name_H-M   'P 1'
#
loop_
_entity.id
_entity.type
_entity.pdbx_description
1 polymer ?
#
loop_
_entity_poly.entity_id
_entity_poly.type
_entity_poly.pdbx_seq_one_letter_code
_entity_poly.pdbx_strand_id
1 'polypeptide(L)'
;MIRPYVRYQGQRVYFDLPPSWQLLTLAAFEDRPAPPDVVGLVREALKQPVGHPRLAEAVGPSDKIAVIIEDPSRSSPKQLVLRALLSDLSEAGVTPDQVVIVIALGTHRRPDAEEMRQVYGADLTSVYEFVNHDCTAHDLVPIGSLRSGTVVRINRRVSEADFKIGVGSIFPHPMNGFGGGGKILFPGVADFDSILEHHLKYCFREASKIGRLQGNPFYEEISELAEAAGLDFIINSVLDHNDRLYQPVCGAPVQAHLRGVELSRKILSMPFARESDVTIISSFPYSEGTQIMKPLAPATEITREGGTVVLVCDYSVPLADSYLIGCETFRSTHAGAIRPAVLELFGCNKRVLPDEAPEFNMSVAQALLGQHDFNVIIVSEQMPRKTAERLGFSFAETVGQAIDLAQELHPQAQVHVVPSGGVILPVLADRTAA
;
A
#
# COMPACT_ATOMS: atom_id res chain seq x y z
N MET A 1 30.03 3.11 -17.21
CA MET A 1 28.86 2.29 -16.87
C MET A 1 28.42 2.71 -15.47
N ILE A 2 27.13 2.97 -15.22
CA ILE A 2 26.66 3.33 -13.88
C ILE A 2 26.76 2.08 -13.01
N ARG A 3 27.43 2.17 -11.86
CA ARG A 3 27.55 1.05 -10.92
C ARG A 3 26.18 0.76 -10.29
N PRO A 4 25.67 -0.48 -10.38
CA PRO A 4 24.40 -0.84 -9.75
C PRO A 4 24.41 -0.64 -8.24
N TYR A 5 23.24 -0.33 -7.70
CA TYR A 5 23.03 -0.24 -6.26
C TYR A 5 21.58 -0.60 -5.92
N VAL A 6 21.36 -0.95 -4.66
CA VAL A 6 20.03 -1.00 -4.05
C VAL A 6 20.00 -0.11 -2.82
N ARG A 7 18.81 0.22 -2.32
CA ARG A 7 18.69 0.84 -1.01
C ARG A 7 18.52 -0.19 0.09
N TYR A 8 19.22 -0.01 1.18
CA TYR A 8 19.12 -0.84 2.37
C TYR A 8 19.37 0.05 3.58
N GLN A 9 18.46 0.03 4.57
CA GLN A 9 18.51 0.93 5.74
C GLN A 9 18.65 2.41 5.35
N GLY A 10 17.95 2.81 4.28
CA GLY A 10 17.98 4.16 3.73
C GLY A 10 19.25 4.54 2.95
N GLN A 11 20.30 3.72 2.98
CA GLN A 11 21.59 3.97 2.31
C GLN A 11 21.68 3.29 0.95
N ARG A 12 22.56 3.80 0.07
CA ARG A 12 22.88 3.14 -1.22
C ARG A 12 23.96 2.08 -1.00
N VAL A 13 23.63 0.82 -1.26
CA VAL A 13 24.55 -0.32 -1.22
C VAL A 13 24.91 -0.69 -2.64
N TYR A 14 26.17 -0.43 -3.03
CA TYR A 14 26.70 -0.72 -4.35
C TYR A 14 27.23 -2.15 -4.43
N PHE A 15 27.09 -2.76 -5.60
CA PHE A 15 27.59 -4.10 -5.89
C PHE A 15 27.96 -4.19 -7.37
N ASP A 16 28.69 -5.25 -7.71
CA ASP A 16 29.11 -5.51 -9.07
C ASP A 16 28.36 -6.72 -9.61
N LEU A 17 27.93 -6.66 -10.87
CA LEU A 17 27.32 -7.80 -11.55
C LEU A 17 28.42 -8.69 -12.15
N PRO A 18 28.21 -10.01 -12.24
CA PRO A 18 29.12 -10.89 -12.94
C PRO A 18 29.34 -10.42 -14.40
N PRO A 19 30.55 -10.58 -14.97
CA PRO A 19 30.80 -10.19 -16.36
C PRO A 19 29.92 -10.92 -17.38
N SER A 20 29.38 -12.09 -17.03
CA SER A 20 28.44 -12.88 -17.85
C SER A 20 27.00 -12.37 -17.78
N TRP A 21 26.71 -11.41 -16.91
CA TRP A 21 25.38 -10.83 -16.76
C TRP A 21 25.29 -9.47 -17.45
N GLN A 22 24.16 -9.23 -18.10
CA GLN A 22 23.86 -7.98 -18.80
C GLN A 22 22.85 -7.16 -17.98
N LEU A 23 23.25 -5.98 -17.52
CA LEU A 23 22.31 -5.01 -16.95
C LEU A 23 21.38 -4.48 -18.06
N LEU A 24 20.08 -4.75 -17.95
CA LEU A 24 19.05 -4.18 -18.82
C LEU A 24 18.63 -2.80 -18.34
N THR A 25 18.23 -2.71 -17.07
CA THR A 25 17.69 -1.48 -16.48
C THR A 25 18.21 -1.29 -15.05
N LEU A 26 18.67 -0.07 -14.75
CA LEU A 26 18.81 0.43 -13.38
C LEU A 26 17.68 1.44 -13.13
N ALA A 27 16.60 0.99 -12.48
CA ALA A 27 15.38 1.77 -12.25
C ALA A 27 15.52 2.70 -11.03
N ALA A 28 16.55 3.54 -11.06
CA ALA A 28 16.86 4.50 -9.99
C ALA A 28 16.03 5.78 -10.13
N PHE A 29 15.41 6.23 -9.05
CA PHE A 29 14.77 7.54 -8.98
C PHE A 29 15.76 8.62 -8.56
N GLU A 30 15.55 9.84 -9.07
CA GLU A 30 16.25 11.02 -8.58
C GLU A 30 15.63 11.49 -7.26
N ASP A 31 16.49 11.63 -6.24
CA ASP A 31 16.09 12.17 -4.94
C ASP A 31 15.62 13.62 -5.07
N ARG A 32 14.53 13.95 -4.39
CA ARG A 32 13.97 15.30 -4.35
C ARG A 32 14.12 15.90 -2.95
N PRO A 33 14.32 17.22 -2.83
CA PRO A 33 14.28 17.88 -1.53
C PRO A 33 12.87 17.72 -0.94
N ALA A 34 12.80 17.54 0.37
CA ALA A 34 11.52 17.57 1.06
C ALA A 34 10.86 18.95 0.87
N PRO A 35 9.51 19.02 0.72
CA PRO A 35 8.82 20.28 0.58
C PRO A 35 9.04 21.14 1.84
N PRO A 36 9.42 22.42 1.71
CA PRO A 36 9.77 23.27 2.85
C PRO A 36 8.55 23.68 3.69
N ASP A 37 7.34 23.70 3.09
CA ASP A 37 6.09 24.06 3.77
C ASP A 37 4.94 23.16 3.31
N VAL A 38 4.76 22.03 4.01
CA VAL A 38 3.66 21.09 3.74
C VAL A 38 2.29 21.74 3.99
N VAL A 39 2.16 22.53 5.06
CA VAL A 39 0.88 23.14 5.45
C VAL A 39 0.44 24.14 4.38
N GLY A 40 1.34 25.00 3.93
CA GLY A 40 1.08 25.95 2.84
C GLY A 40 0.70 25.28 1.53
N LEU A 41 1.37 24.17 1.16
CA LEU A 41 1.02 23.40 -0.04
C LEU A 41 -0.40 22.82 0.04
N VAL A 42 -0.79 22.29 1.20
CA VAL A 42 -2.15 21.74 1.38
C VAL A 42 -3.18 22.87 1.36
N ARG A 43 -2.90 24.01 2.02
CA ARG A 43 -3.79 25.18 1.96
C ARG A 43 -3.96 25.72 0.55
N GLU A 44 -2.92 25.67 -0.28
CA GLU A 44 -3.05 26.08 -1.69
C GLU A 44 -3.90 25.09 -2.49
N ALA A 45 -3.72 23.78 -2.27
CA ALA A 45 -4.59 22.77 -2.89
C ALA A 45 -6.07 22.96 -2.51
N LEU A 46 -6.36 23.25 -1.23
CA LEU A 46 -7.73 23.49 -0.73
C LEU A 46 -8.43 24.71 -1.36
N LYS A 47 -7.68 25.65 -1.97
CA LYS A 47 -8.27 26.76 -2.73
C LYS A 47 -8.73 26.34 -4.13
N GLN A 48 -8.19 25.26 -4.67
CA GLN A 48 -8.48 24.77 -6.03
C GLN A 48 -8.82 23.27 -6.02
N PRO A 49 -9.87 22.85 -5.30
CA PRO A 49 -10.30 21.46 -5.27
C PRO A 49 -10.71 20.94 -6.64
N VAL A 50 -10.30 19.71 -6.95
CA VAL A 50 -10.59 19.04 -8.22
C VAL A 50 -12.03 18.53 -8.20
N GLY A 51 -12.87 19.07 -9.08
CA GLY A 51 -14.24 18.57 -9.26
C GLY A 51 -15.18 18.78 -8.08
N HIS A 52 -14.86 19.68 -7.15
CA HIS A 52 -15.66 19.97 -5.96
C HIS A 52 -15.56 21.47 -5.63
N PRO A 53 -16.58 22.11 -5.03
CA PRO A 53 -16.46 23.47 -4.48
C PRO A 53 -15.43 23.55 -3.34
N ARG A 54 -15.08 24.77 -2.92
CA ARG A 54 -14.22 24.94 -1.73
C ARG A 54 -14.96 24.49 -0.47
N LEU A 55 -14.23 24.05 0.56
CA LEU A 55 -14.87 23.60 1.81
C LEU A 55 -15.74 24.69 2.44
N ALA A 56 -15.31 25.95 2.38
CA ALA A 56 -16.09 27.10 2.84
C ALA A 56 -17.43 27.32 2.10
N GLU A 57 -17.62 26.70 0.93
CA GLU A 57 -18.85 26.75 0.15
C GLU A 57 -19.68 25.46 0.27
N ALA A 58 -19.04 24.36 0.69
CA ALA A 58 -19.62 23.02 0.73
C ALA A 58 -20.15 22.63 2.12
N VAL A 59 -19.58 23.21 3.18
CA VAL A 59 -19.89 22.88 4.56
C VAL A 59 -20.75 23.98 5.18
N GLY A 60 -21.85 23.58 5.80
CA GLY A 60 -22.77 24.44 6.55
C GLY A 60 -22.34 24.63 8.01
N PRO A 61 -22.78 25.71 8.66
CA PRO A 61 -22.42 26.02 10.06
C PRO A 61 -22.99 25.03 11.08
N SER A 62 -23.94 24.16 10.69
CA SER A 62 -24.53 23.13 11.55
C SER A 62 -24.02 21.72 11.28
N ASP A 63 -23.22 21.53 10.23
CA ASP A 63 -22.83 20.20 9.76
C ASP A 63 -21.97 19.50 10.80
N LYS A 64 -22.21 18.19 10.96
CA LYS A 64 -21.29 17.28 11.65
C LYS A 64 -20.34 16.68 10.65
N ILE A 65 -19.04 16.82 10.92
CA ILE A 65 -17.98 16.45 9.99
C ILE A 65 -17.21 15.25 10.54
N ALA A 66 -17.11 14.20 9.73
CA ALA A 66 -16.20 13.09 9.99
C ALA A 66 -14.95 13.24 9.13
N VAL A 67 -13.79 13.40 9.77
CA VAL A 67 -12.49 13.33 9.11
C VAL A 67 -11.93 11.94 9.28
N ILE A 68 -11.90 11.17 8.20
CA ILE A 68 -11.33 9.82 8.15
C ILE A 68 -9.84 9.93 7.81
N ILE A 69 -8.94 9.58 8.72
CA ILE A 69 -7.50 9.76 8.55
C ILE A 69 -6.76 8.43 8.55
N GLU A 70 -5.82 8.26 7.62
CA GLU A 70 -5.00 7.04 7.55
C GLU A 70 -4.19 6.78 8.84
N ASP A 71 -3.91 5.51 9.09
CA ASP A 71 -3.29 5.04 10.33
C ASP A 71 -1.76 5.29 10.42
N PRO A 72 -1.13 4.99 11.57
CA PRO A 72 0.32 5.17 11.74
C PRO A 72 1.20 4.33 10.81
N SER A 73 0.67 3.27 10.18
CA SER A 73 1.44 2.43 9.25
C SER A 73 1.79 3.14 7.93
N ARG A 74 1.21 4.32 7.71
CA ARG A 74 1.50 5.18 6.55
C ARG A 74 2.47 6.28 6.92
N SER A 75 3.39 6.59 6.02
CA SER A 75 4.44 7.61 6.19
C SER A 75 4.01 9.03 5.83
N SER A 76 2.80 9.21 5.28
CA SER A 76 2.38 10.52 4.80
C SER A 76 2.41 11.55 5.94
N PRO A 77 2.58 12.85 5.63
CA PRO A 77 2.61 13.92 6.62
C PRO A 77 1.20 14.24 7.12
N LYS A 78 0.42 13.21 7.48
CA LYS A 78 -0.99 13.25 7.85
C LYS A 78 -1.29 14.27 8.94
N GLN A 79 -0.39 14.46 9.90
CA GLN A 79 -0.51 15.50 10.92
C GLN A 79 -0.54 16.90 10.30
N LEU A 80 0.38 17.21 9.39
CA LEU A 80 0.47 18.54 8.76
C LEU A 80 -0.70 18.77 7.80
N VAL A 81 -1.14 17.72 7.10
CA VAL A 81 -2.34 17.75 6.25
C VAL A 81 -3.59 18.02 7.09
N LEU A 82 -3.73 17.32 8.22
CA LEU A 82 -4.83 17.50 9.15
C LEU A 82 -4.86 18.93 9.72
N ARG A 83 -3.70 19.51 10.09
CA ARG A 83 -3.63 20.91 10.54
C ARG A 83 -4.13 21.90 9.49
N ALA A 84 -3.72 21.72 8.23
CA ALA A 84 -4.17 22.58 7.14
C ALA A 84 -5.69 22.47 6.92
N LEU A 85 -6.22 21.23 6.93
CA LEU A 85 -7.66 20.98 6.82
C LEU A 85 -8.45 21.62 7.96
N LEU A 86 -8.05 21.40 9.20
CA LEU A 86 -8.76 21.93 10.37
C LEU A 86 -8.74 23.46 10.41
N SER A 87 -7.65 24.09 9.95
CA SER A 87 -7.59 25.54 9.78
C SER A 87 -8.58 26.04 8.71
N ASP A 88 -8.68 25.35 7.58
CA ASP A 88 -9.60 25.73 6.49
C ASP A 88 -11.07 25.55 6.92
N LEU A 89 -11.39 24.48 7.65
CA LEU A 89 -12.71 24.27 8.27
C LEU A 89 -13.04 25.34 9.32
N SER A 90 -12.07 25.71 10.16
CA SER A 90 -12.27 26.79 11.14
C SER A 90 -12.54 28.14 10.47
N GLU A 91 -11.86 28.44 9.36
CA GLU A 91 -12.11 29.63 8.53
C GLU A 91 -13.49 29.59 7.86
N ALA A 92 -14.04 28.39 7.60
CA ALA A 92 -15.42 28.18 7.15
C ALA A 92 -16.46 28.28 8.29
N GLY A 93 -16.03 28.53 9.54
CA GLY A 93 -16.93 28.68 10.69
C GLY A 93 -17.27 27.38 11.40
N VAL A 94 -16.61 26.26 11.08
CA VAL A 94 -16.79 24.97 11.77
C VAL A 94 -16.06 25.00 13.12
N THR A 95 -16.75 24.62 14.18
CA THR A 95 -16.17 24.51 15.52
C THR A 95 -15.63 23.10 15.83
N PRO A 96 -14.67 22.93 16.76
CA PRO A 96 -14.13 21.62 17.08
C PRO A 96 -15.15 20.56 17.51
N ASP A 97 -16.25 20.94 18.17
CA ASP A 97 -17.33 20.03 18.60
C ASP A 97 -18.23 19.54 17.44
N GLN A 98 -18.02 20.07 16.25
CA GLN A 98 -18.63 19.58 15.01
C GLN A 98 -17.77 18.53 14.31
N VAL A 99 -16.50 18.37 14.69
CA VAL A 99 -15.54 17.52 13.98
C VAL A 99 -15.16 16.32 14.82
N VAL A 100 -15.37 15.13 14.26
CA VAL A 100 -14.82 13.87 14.78
C VAL A 100 -13.75 13.35 13.83
N ILE A 101 -12.61 12.95 14.37
CA ILE A 101 -11.50 12.39 13.60
C ILE A 101 -11.47 10.88 13.82
N VAL A 102 -11.72 10.11 12.76
CA VAL A 102 -11.77 8.65 12.79
C VAL A 102 -10.53 8.07 12.12
N ILE A 103 -9.75 7.30 12.86
CA ILE A 103 -8.54 6.67 12.35
C ILE A 103 -8.93 5.42 11.55
N ALA A 104 -8.59 5.41 10.27
CA ALA A 104 -8.87 4.34 9.32
C ALA A 104 -7.92 3.15 9.49
N LEU A 105 -8.19 2.32 10.50
CA LEU A 105 -7.40 1.14 10.80
C LEU A 105 -7.67 -0.03 9.86
N GLY A 106 -8.85 -0.11 9.24
CA GLY A 106 -9.33 -1.34 8.61
C GLY A 106 -9.26 -2.50 9.61
N THR A 107 -8.34 -3.43 9.37
CA THR A 107 -8.08 -4.59 10.23
C THR A 107 -6.80 -4.51 11.05
N HIS A 108 -6.09 -3.37 11.01
CA HIS A 108 -4.84 -3.17 11.71
C HIS A 108 -5.04 -2.99 13.23
N ARG A 109 -3.94 -3.12 13.97
CA ARG A 109 -3.94 -2.88 15.42
C ARG A 109 -4.37 -1.44 15.75
N ARG A 110 -4.99 -1.30 16.92
CA ARG A 110 -5.30 0.00 17.51
C ARG A 110 -4.01 0.66 18.06
N PRO A 111 -3.70 1.92 17.67
CA PRO A 111 -2.70 2.70 18.38
C PRO A 111 -3.21 3.15 19.75
N ASP A 112 -2.30 3.21 20.72
CA ASP A 112 -2.61 3.73 22.06
C ASP A 112 -2.66 5.27 22.09
N ALA A 113 -3.03 5.84 23.25
CA ALA A 113 -3.19 7.28 23.39
C ALA A 113 -1.88 8.06 23.20
N GLU A 114 -0.73 7.49 23.60
CA GLU A 114 0.56 8.15 23.43
C GLU A 114 1.00 8.10 21.97
N GLU A 115 0.84 6.95 21.31
CA GLU A 115 1.07 6.82 19.87
C GLU A 115 0.21 7.81 19.08
N MET A 116 -1.07 7.96 19.42
CA MET A 116 -1.94 8.97 18.79
C MET A 116 -1.43 10.40 19.01
N ARG A 117 -0.99 10.75 20.23
CA ARG A 117 -0.43 12.08 20.51
C ARG A 117 0.83 12.36 19.69
N GLN A 118 1.68 11.35 19.51
CA GLN A 118 2.92 11.48 18.73
C GLN A 118 2.62 11.59 17.23
N VAL A 119 1.72 10.76 16.70
CA VAL A 119 1.42 10.69 15.26
C VAL A 119 0.56 11.85 14.78
N TYR A 120 -0.43 12.27 15.57
CA TYR A 120 -1.40 13.31 15.16
C TYR A 120 -1.20 14.64 15.89
N GLY A 121 -0.42 14.68 16.97
CA GLY A 121 -0.13 15.88 17.74
C GLY A 121 -0.99 16.02 18.99
N ALA A 122 -0.32 16.16 20.14
CA ALA A 122 -0.96 16.31 21.45
C ALA A 122 -1.95 17.48 21.49
N ASP A 123 -1.62 18.60 20.84
CA ASP A 123 -2.49 19.77 20.76
C ASP A 123 -3.80 19.47 20.00
N LEU A 124 -3.74 18.74 18.88
CA LEU A 124 -4.95 18.35 18.14
C LEU A 124 -5.79 17.34 18.94
N THR A 125 -5.15 16.31 19.51
CA THR A 125 -5.86 15.29 20.30
C THR A 125 -6.48 15.82 21.59
N SER A 126 -6.06 17.01 22.05
CA SER A 126 -6.61 17.66 23.24
C SER A 126 -7.85 18.53 22.93
N VAL A 127 -8.07 18.86 21.65
CA VAL A 127 -9.13 19.77 21.20
C VAL A 127 -10.23 19.02 20.43
N TYR A 128 -9.85 18.04 19.62
CA TYR A 128 -10.77 17.28 18.77
C TYR A 128 -10.99 15.87 19.32
N GLU A 129 -12.17 15.31 19.06
CA GLU A 129 -12.45 13.91 19.36
C GLU A 129 -11.73 13.00 18.35
N PHE A 130 -10.81 12.16 18.83
CA PHE A 130 -10.18 11.10 18.04
C PHE A 130 -10.78 9.74 18.38
N VAL A 131 -11.20 9.00 17.36
CA VAL A 131 -11.81 7.68 17.47
C VAL A 131 -10.97 6.68 16.67
N ASN A 132 -10.54 5.60 17.31
CA ASN A 132 -9.99 4.45 16.58
C ASN A 132 -11.15 3.64 16.01
N HIS A 133 -11.12 3.36 14.71
CA HIS A 133 -12.08 2.43 14.11
C HIS A 133 -11.92 1.02 14.68
N ASP A 134 -13.03 0.31 14.88
CA ASP A 134 -13.05 -1.10 15.26
C ASP A 134 -13.92 -1.85 14.25
N CYS A 135 -13.29 -2.66 13.41
CA CYS A 135 -13.96 -3.44 12.36
C CYS A 135 -14.86 -4.56 12.89
N THR A 136 -14.84 -4.81 14.21
CA THR A 136 -15.68 -5.81 14.90
C THR A 136 -16.73 -5.17 15.82
N ALA A 137 -16.85 -3.84 15.82
CA ALA A 137 -17.82 -3.15 16.65
C ALA A 137 -19.26 -3.55 16.31
N HIS A 138 -20.11 -3.62 17.34
CA HIS A 138 -21.50 -4.07 17.21
C HIS A 138 -22.45 -2.99 16.69
N ASP A 139 -22.01 -1.72 16.69
CA ASP A 139 -22.79 -0.55 16.31
C ASP A 139 -22.44 0.01 14.92
N LEU A 140 -21.68 -0.75 14.11
CA LEU A 140 -21.39 -0.40 12.72
C LEU A 140 -22.67 -0.28 11.88
N VAL A 141 -22.73 0.73 11.01
CA VAL A 141 -23.94 1.13 10.27
C VAL A 141 -23.85 0.68 8.81
N PRO A 142 -24.87 0.01 8.26
CA PRO A 142 -24.88 -0.43 6.86
C PRO A 142 -24.94 0.74 5.88
N ILE A 143 -24.10 0.68 4.84
CA ILE A 143 -23.98 1.73 3.80
C ILE A 143 -24.23 1.23 2.38
N GLY A 144 -24.27 -0.09 2.18
CA GLY A 144 -24.39 -0.70 0.87
C GLY A 144 -24.03 -2.18 0.94
N SER A 145 -23.75 -2.77 -0.23
CA SER A 145 -23.38 -4.17 -0.35
C SER A 145 -22.27 -4.35 -1.37
N LEU A 146 -21.40 -5.34 -1.14
CA LEU A 146 -20.47 -5.85 -2.15
C LEU A 146 -21.27 -6.41 -3.35
N ARG A 147 -20.63 -6.59 -4.51
CA ARG A 147 -21.30 -7.19 -5.70
C ARG A 147 -21.77 -8.64 -5.45
N SER A 148 -21.24 -9.31 -4.42
CA SER A 148 -21.71 -10.62 -3.95
C SER A 148 -22.97 -10.58 -3.08
N GLY A 149 -23.41 -9.40 -2.65
CA GLY A 149 -24.58 -9.19 -1.79
C GLY A 149 -24.26 -8.99 -0.31
N THR A 150 -23.02 -9.21 0.13
CA THR A 150 -22.60 -9.00 1.52
C THR A 150 -22.76 -7.53 1.91
N VAL A 151 -23.52 -7.27 2.97
CA VAL A 151 -23.75 -5.92 3.50
C VAL A 151 -22.45 -5.36 4.06
N VAL A 152 -22.06 -4.18 3.57
CA VAL A 152 -20.93 -3.42 4.08
C VAL A 152 -21.44 -2.48 5.16
N ARG A 153 -20.78 -2.50 6.31
CA ARG A 153 -21.04 -1.58 7.43
C ARG A 153 -19.79 -0.75 7.71
N ILE A 154 -19.98 0.50 8.12
CA ILE A 154 -18.87 1.38 8.50
C ILE A 154 -19.07 1.96 9.89
N ASN A 155 -18.01 2.60 10.39
CA ASN A 155 -18.02 3.32 11.65
C ASN A 155 -19.23 4.26 11.76
N ARG A 156 -19.98 4.16 12.86
CA ARG A 156 -21.18 4.96 13.11
C ARG A 156 -20.93 6.46 13.00
N ARG A 157 -19.82 6.96 13.56
CA ARG A 157 -19.46 8.39 13.52
C ARG A 157 -19.23 8.90 12.11
N VAL A 158 -18.75 8.03 11.22
CA VAL A 158 -18.56 8.35 9.79
C VAL A 158 -19.90 8.30 9.07
N SER A 159 -20.70 7.26 9.30
CA SER A 159 -22.00 7.10 8.63
C SER A 159 -23.00 8.20 8.98
N GLU A 160 -23.00 8.67 10.23
CA GLU A 160 -23.95 9.68 10.72
C GLU A 160 -23.51 11.13 10.47
N ALA A 161 -22.30 11.34 9.92
CA ALA A 161 -21.82 12.67 9.60
C ALA A 161 -22.50 13.25 8.35
N ASP A 162 -22.82 14.53 8.42
CA ASP A 162 -23.38 15.31 7.31
C ASP A 162 -22.34 15.50 6.19
N PHE A 163 -21.06 15.62 6.55
CA PHE A 163 -19.95 15.78 5.60
C PHE A 163 -18.76 14.89 5.95
N LYS A 164 -18.27 14.09 5.00
CA LYS A 164 -17.21 13.07 5.20
C LYS A 164 -15.96 13.44 4.40
N ILE A 165 -14.84 13.60 5.10
CA ILE A 165 -13.55 14.01 4.53
C ILE A 165 -12.52 12.90 4.71
N GLY A 166 -11.94 12.40 3.62
CA GLY A 166 -10.87 11.40 3.64
C GLY A 166 -9.47 12.01 3.54
N VAL A 167 -8.59 11.73 4.51
CA VAL A 167 -7.18 12.13 4.51
C VAL A 167 -6.30 10.89 4.35
N GLY A 168 -5.63 10.77 3.20
CA GLY A 168 -4.84 9.58 2.85
C GLY A 168 -3.64 9.89 1.95
N SER A 169 -3.10 8.84 1.34
CA SER A 169 -1.90 8.91 0.48
C SER A 169 -2.02 8.06 -0.78
N ILE A 170 -1.43 8.56 -1.88
CA ILE A 170 -1.43 7.90 -3.20
C ILE A 170 -0.01 7.49 -3.55
N PHE A 171 0.15 6.18 -3.75
CA PHE A 171 1.33 5.49 -4.24
C PHE A 171 0.90 4.15 -4.87
N PRO A 172 1.74 3.49 -5.69
CA PRO A 172 1.39 2.21 -6.30
C PRO A 172 1.02 1.14 -5.27
N HIS A 173 -0.09 0.45 -5.48
CA HIS A 173 -0.60 -0.57 -4.57
C HIS A 173 -0.73 -1.92 -5.31
N PRO A 174 -0.26 -3.05 -4.73
CA PRO A 174 -0.22 -4.35 -5.42
C PRO A 174 -1.53 -4.79 -6.08
N MET A 175 -2.68 -4.56 -5.41
CA MET A 175 -3.97 -5.09 -5.85
C MET A 175 -4.93 -4.01 -6.37
N ASN A 176 -5.11 -2.93 -5.59
CA ASN A 176 -5.98 -1.79 -5.92
C ASN A 176 -5.46 -0.87 -7.05
N GLY A 177 -4.30 -1.19 -7.64
CA GLY A 177 -3.60 -0.30 -8.55
C GLY A 177 -2.82 0.81 -7.82
N PHE A 178 -3.53 1.63 -7.04
CA PHE A 178 -2.97 2.73 -6.24
C PHE A 178 -3.61 2.79 -4.84
N GLY A 179 -2.93 3.41 -3.88
CA GLY A 179 -3.52 3.82 -2.59
C GLY A 179 -4.43 5.05 -2.74
N GLY A 180 -5.00 5.53 -1.63
CA GLY A 180 -5.82 6.75 -1.61
C GLY A 180 -7.25 6.54 -2.13
N GLY A 181 -7.94 7.65 -2.41
CA GLY A 181 -9.33 7.67 -2.86
C GLY A 181 -10.27 6.98 -1.87
N GLY A 182 -11.18 6.16 -2.40
CA GLY A 182 -12.20 5.44 -1.63
C GLY A 182 -11.66 4.46 -0.59
N LYS A 183 -10.37 4.06 -0.67
CA LYS A 183 -9.75 3.14 0.31
C LYS A 183 -9.82 3.65 1.74
N ILE A 184 -9.83 4.98 1.92
CA ILE A 184 -9.91 5.61 3.24
C ILE A 184 -11.23 5.28 3.95
N LEU A 185 -12.30 5.02 3.19
CA LEU A 185 -13.60 4.60 3.69
C LEU A 185 -13.73 3.07 3.70
N PHE A 186 -13.58 2.43 2.54
CA PHE A 186 -13.61 0.97 2.42
C PHE A 186 -12.28 0.49 1.81
N PRO A 187 -11.40 -0.19 2.57
CA PRO A 187 -11.65 -0.87 3.84
C PRO A 187 -11.46 -0.02 5.10
N GLY A 188 -10.99 1.23 5.00
CA GLY A 188 -10.42 1.98 6.13
C GLY A 188 -11.27 2.06 7.41
N VAL A 189 -12.59 2.20 7.29
CA VAL A 189 -13.52 2.27 8.43
C VAL A 189 -14.67 1.27 8.32
N ALA A 190 -14.44 0.15 7.66
CA ALA A 190 -15.46 -0.86 7.37
C ALA A 190 -15.41 -2.07 8.32
N ASP A 191 -16.45 -2.90 8.29
CA ASP A 191 -16.54 -4.14 9.05
C ASP A 191 -15.59 -5.23 8.54
N PHE A 192 -15.18 -6.11 9.44
CA PHE A 192 -14.19 -7.16 9.15
C PHE A 192 -14.64 -8.11 8.03
N ASP A 193 -15.91 -8.53 8.04
CA ASP A 193 -16.41 -9.57 7.13
C ASP A 193 -16.42 -9.09 5.68
N SER A 194 -16.91 -7.86 5.45
CA SER A 194 -16.90 -7.26 4.10
C SER A 194 -15.48 -7.00 3.60
N ILE A 195 -14.57 -6.54 4.47
CA ILE A 195 -13.15 -6.39 4.12
C ILE A 195 -12.57 -7.74 3.71
N LEU A 196 -12.75 -8.77 4.53
CA LEU A 196 -12.19 -10.09 4.30
C LEU A 196 -12.68 -10.67 2.98
N GLU A 197 -13.99 -10.65 2.75
CA GLU A 197 -14.60 -11.21 1.54
C GLU A 197 -14.11 -10.49 0.28
N HIS A 198 -14.12 -9.16 0.27
CA HIS A 198 -13.62 -8.37 -0.85
C HIS A 198 -12.17 -8.73 -1.18
N HIS A 199 -11.31 -8.79 -0.16
CA HIS A 199 -9.88 -9.07 -0.35
C HIS A 199 -9.64 -10.49 -0.86
N LEU A 200 -10.30 -11.51 -0.29
CA LEU A 200 -10.16 -12.89 -0.77
C LEU A 200 -10.70 -13.06 -2.20
N LYS A 201 -11.83 -12.41 -2.51
CA LYS A 201 -12.46 -12.51 -3.83
C LYS A 201 -11.57 -11.93 -4.93
N TYR A 202 -11.00 -10.75 -4.73
CA TYR A 202 -10.33 -10.00 -5.80
C TYR A 202 -8.81 -10.03 -5.76
N CYS A 203 -8.16 -10.44 -4.67
CA CYS A 203 -6.71 -10.57 -4.68
C CYS A 203 -6.24 -11.69 -5.61
N PHE A 204 -5.07 -11.46 -6.22
CA PHE A 204 -4.39 -12.35 -7.15
C PHE A 204 -5.23 -12.76 -8.36
N ARG A 205 -6.23 -11.93 -8.72
CA ARG A 205 -6.96 -12.03 -9.99
C ARG A 205 -6.20 -11.26 -11.07
N GLU A 206 -6.34 -11.70 -12.31
CA GLU A 206 -5.57 -11.17 -13.45
C GLU A 206 -5.68 -9.65 -13.61
N ALA A 207 -6.84 -9.06 -13.31
CA ALA A 207 -7.06 -7.62 -13.45
C ALA A 207 -6.72 -6.80 -12.18
N SER A 208 -6.57 -7.45 -11.02
CA SER A 208 -6.27 -6.79 -9.74
C SER A 208 -4.76 -6.64 -9.58
N LYS A 209 -4.19 -5.63 -10.24
CA LYS A 209 -2.73 -5.46 -10.35
C LYS A 209 -2.27 -4.05 -10.10
N ILE A 210 -1.01 -3.93 -9.73
CA ILE A 210 -0.31 -2.66 -9.54
C ILE A 210 -0.47 -1.76 -10.78
N GLY A 211 -0.78 -0.49 -10.55
CA GLY A 211 -0.95 0.46 -11.63
C GLY A 211 -2.19 0.29 -12.51
N ARG A 212 -3.10 -0.67 -12.27
CA ARG A 212 -4.32 -0.83 -13.06
C ARG A 212 -5.55 -0.34 -12.29
N LEU A 213 -6.29 0.61 -12.87
CA LEU A 213 -7.57 1.09 -12.33
C LEU A 213 -8.74 0.62 -13.20
N GLN A 214 -8.66 0.87 -14.50
CA GLN A 214 -9.71 0.47 -15.44
C GLN A 214 -9.77 -1.05 -15.59
N GLY A 215 -10.96 -1.62 -15.39
CA GLY A 215 -11.20 -3.06 -15.41
C GLY A 215 -10.64 -3.78 -14.18
N ASN A 216 -10.16 -3.06 -13.17
CA ASN A 216 -9.68 -3.65 -11.92
C ASN A 216 -10.86 -3.78 -10.94
N PRO A 217 -11.43 -4.98 -10.75
CA PRO A 217 -12.63 -5.15 -9.93
C PRO A 217 -12.38 -4.85 -8.44
N PHE A 218 -11.14 -4.98 -7.97
CA PHE A 218 -10.74 -4.60 -6.61
C PHE A 218 -10.90 -3.10 -6.40
N TYR A 219 -10.47 -2.29 -7.37
CA TYR A 219 -10.56 -0.83 -7.31
C TYR A 219 -11.97 -0.31 -7.56
N GLU A 220 -12.66 -0.88 -8.55
CA GLU A 220 -14.00 -0.44 -8.96
C GLU A 220 -15.00 -0.60 -7.82
N GLU A 221 -15.05 -1.77 -7.16
CA GLU A 221 -15.98 -2.01 -6.04
C GLU A 221 -15.67 -1.10 -4.84
N ILE A 222 -14.38 -0.86 -4.53
CA ILE A 222 -13.98 0.12 -3.50
C ILE A 222 -14.46 1.54 -3.84
N SER A 223 -14.28 1.96 -5.07
CA SER A 223 -14.64 3.33 -5.50
C SER A 223 -16.15 3.52 -5.49
N GLU A 224 -16.89 2.56 -6.04
CA GLU A 224 -18.36 2.53 -6.06
C GLU A 224 -18.94 2.59 -4.64
N LEU A 225 -18.39 1.80 -3.71
CA LEU A 225 -18.84 1.80 -2.31
C LEU A 225 -18.55 3.11 -1.59
N ALA A 226 -17.38 3.71 -1.82
CA ALA A 226 -17.02 4.98 -1.19
C ALA A 226 -17.91 6.13 -1.68
N GLU A 227 -18.24 6.17 -2.98
CA GLU A 227 -19.19 7.14 -3.53
C GLU A 227 -20.61 6.89 -2.98
N ALA A 228 -21.07 5.64 -2.97
CA ALA A 228 -22.40 5.28 -2.46
C ALA A 228 -22.56 5.58 -0.95
N ALA A 229 -21.47 5.48 -0.18
CA ALA A 229 -21.42 5.81 1.24
C ALA A 229 -21.35 7.32 1.53
N GLY A 230 -21.33 8.16 0.48
CA GLY A 230 -21.29 9.61 0.61
C GLY A 230 -19.96 10.11 1.17
N LEU A 231 -18.82 9.58 0.71
CA LEU A 231 -17.53 10.25 0.89
C LEU A 231 -17.56 11.53 0.06
N ASP A 232 -17.52 12.70 0.69
CA ASP A 232 -17.78 13.97 0.01
C ASP A 232 -16.50 14.61 -0.54
N PHE A 233 -15.42 14.52 0.23
CA PHE A 233 -14.16 15.20 -0.08
C PHE A 233 -12.96 14.36 0.30
N ILE A 234 -11.88 14.44 -0.47
CA ILE A 234 -10.60 13.83 -0.09
C ILE A 234 -9.46 14.84 -0.13
N ILE A 235 -8.45 14.61 0.70
CA ILE A 235 -7.12 15.18 0.61
C ILE A 235 -6.14 14.03 0.58
N ASN A 236 -5.41 13.87 -0.53
CA ASN A 236 -4.46 12.81 -0.71
C ASN A 236 -3.05 13.36 -0.92
N SER A 237 -2.11 12.87 -0.12
CA SER A 237 -0.68 13.10 -0.30
C SER A 237 -0.14 12.18 -1.38
N VAL A 238 0.26 12.72 -2.54
CA VAL A 238 1.03 11.94 -3.53
C VAL A 238 2.45 11.81 -3.00
N LEU A 239 2.91 10.58 -2.80
CA LEU A 239 4.22 10.30 -2.20
C LEU A 239 5.28 10.01 -3.27
N ASP A 240 6.51 10.42 -3.01
CA ASP A 240 7.67 10.11 -3.84
C ASP A 240 8.32 8.77 -3.46
N HIS A 241 9.44 8.44 -4.12
CA HIS A 241 10.13 7.17 -3.88
C HIS A 241 10.79 7.06 -2.50
N ASN A 242 10.85 8.16 -1.74
CA ASN A 242 11.30 8.24 -0.34
C ASN A 242 10.15 8.22 0.66
N ASP A 243 8.91 7.98 0.19
CA ASP A 243 7.69 8.06 0.98
C ASP A 243 7.43 9.47 1.55
N ARG A 244 7.93 10.51 0.86
CA ARG A 244 7.76 11.92 1.23
C ARG A 244 6.70 12.56 0.37
N LEU A 245 6.03 13.59 0.90
CA LEU A 245 5.07 14.36 0.12
C LEU A 245 5.74 14.97 -1.12
N TYR A 246 5.25 14.60 -2.29
CA TYR A 246 5.53 15.29 -3.54
C TYR A 246 4.55 16.43 -3.75
N GLN A 247 3.25 16.15 -3.69
CA GLN A 247 2.20 17.14 -3.91
C GLN A 247 0.88 16.67 -3.28
N PRO A 248 0.12 17.54 -2.58
CA PRO A 248 -1.24 17.23 -2.17
C PRO A 248 -2.23 17.42 -3.33
N VAL A 249 -3.25 16.59 -3.39
CA VAL A 249 -4.42 16.76 -4.27
C VAL A 249 -5.67 16.64 -3.42
N CYS A 250 -6.65 17.50 -3.65
CA CYS A 250 -7.92 17.44 -2.94
C CYS A 250 -9.11 17.74 -3.85
N GLY A 251 -10.31 17.37 -3.41
CA GLY A 251 -11.54 17.57 -4.16
C GLY A 251 -12.49 16.38 -4.07
N ALA A 252 -13.31 16.21 -5.09
CA ALA A 252 -14.27 15.12 -5.19
C ALA A 252 -13.53 13.77 -5.25
N PRO A 253 -14.00 12.72 -4.55
CA PRO A 253 -13.21 11.53 -4.28
C PRO A 253 -12.61 10.87 -5.52
N VAL A 254 -13.41 10.65 -6.57
CA VAL A 254 -12.94 9.97 -7.78
C VAL A 254 -12.03 10.89 -8.60
N GLN A 255 -12.45 12.12 -8.87
CA GLN A 255 -11.73 13.04 -9.74
C GLN A 255 -10.38 13.47 -9.12
N ALA A 256 -10.36 13.79 -7.82
CA ALA A 256 -9.14 14.11 -7.10
C ALA A 256 -8.20 12.90 -6.99
N HIS A 257 -8.74 11.69 -6.77
CA HIS A 257 -7.94 10.47 -6.75
C HIS A 257 -7.28 10.21 -8.12
N LEU A 258 -8.05 10.28 -9.21
CA LEU A 258 -7.52 10.13 -10.57
C LEU A 258 -6.43 11.16 -10.87
N ARG A 259 -6.62 12.42 -10.46
CA ARG A 259 -5.59 13.46 -10.60
C ARG A 259 -4.32 13.13 -9.80
N GLY A 260 -4.46 12.60 -8.59
CA GLY A 260 -3.32 12.15 -7.80
C GLY A 260 -2.61 10.93 -8.40
N VAL A 261 -3.37 10.00 -9.00
CA VAL A 261 -2.83 8.84 -9.73
C VAL A 261 -2.00 9.28 -10.93
N GLU A 262 -2.44 10.27 -11.71
CA GLU A 262 -1.65 10.84 -12.81
C GLU A 262 -0.30 11.39 -12.32
N LEU A 263 -0.30 12.11 -11.20
CA LEU A 263 0.92 12.62 -10.59
C LEU A 263 1.82 11.47 -10.11
N SER A 264 1.25 10.48 -9.42
CA SER A 264 1.98 9.29 -8.96
C SER A 264 2.64 8.55 -10.13
N ARG A 265 1.90 8.31 -11.23
CA ARG A 265 2.47 7.73 -12.45
C ARG A 265 3.62 8.54 -12.99
N LYS A 266 3.49 9.87 -13.05
CA LYS A 266 4.56 10.75 -13.56
C LYS A 266 5.87 10.61 -12.78
N ILE A 267 5.80 10.33 -11.48
CA ILE A 267 6.98 10.35 -10.61
C ILE A 267 7.51 8.97 -10.20
N LEU A 268 6.67 7.91 -10.31
CA LEU A 268 7.02 6.55 -9.88
C LEU A 268 7.00 5.52 -11.03
N SER A 269 6.58 5.89 -12.25
CA SER A 269 6.65 4.97 -13.40
C SER A 269 8.07 4.79 -13.91
N MET A 270 8.45 3.53 -14.14
CA MET A 270 9.72 3.17 -14.75
C MET A 270 9.48 2.25 -15.95
N PRO A 271 9.98 2.60 -17.15
CA PRO A 271 9.80 1.78 -18.34
C PRO A 271 10.77 0.59 -18.32
N PHE A 272 10.25 -0.59 -18.68
CA PHE A 272 11.01 -1.81 -18.88
C PHE A 272 10.74 -2.34 -20.28
N ALA A 273 11.81 -2.55 -21.07
CA ALA A 273 11.67 -2.99 -22.45
C ALA A 273 11.25 -4.46 -22.59
N ARG A 274 11.57 -5.29 -21.58
CA ARG A 274 11.28 -6.73 -21.53
C ARG A 274 11.45 -7.23 -20.10
N GLU A 275 10.96 -8.43 -19.82
CA GLU A 275 11.22 -9.15 -18.58
C GLU A 275 12.69 -9.59 -18.48
N SER A 276 13.25 -9.66 -17.27
CA SER A 276 14.62 -10.10 -16.98
C SER A 276 14.70 -11.56 -16.52
N ASP A 277 15.88 -12.19 -16.62
CA ASP A 277 16.18 -13.47 -15.97
C ASP A 277 16.30 -13.30 -14.44
N VAL A 278 16.90 -12.19 -14.02
CA VAL A 278 17.11 -11.85 -12.60
C VAL A 278 16.64 -10.42 -12.32
N THR A 279 15.87 -10.23 -11.26
CA THR A 279 15.51 -8.90 -10.75
C THR A 279 16.07 -8.74 -9.35
N ILE A 280 16.93 -7.74 -9.15
CA ILE A 280 17.45 -7.34 -7.83
C ILE A 280 16.64 -6.12 -7.38
N ILE A 281 15.85 -6.27 -6.32
CA ILE A 281 14.89 -5.26 -5.86
C ILE A 281 14.98 -5.05 -4.36
N SER A 282 14.79 -3.81 -3.91
CA SER A 282 14.78 -3.44 -2.49
C SER A 282 13.37 -3.31 -1.92
N SER A 283 13.20 -3.62 -0.63
CA SER A 283 12.00 -3.30 0.15
C SER A 283 11.79 -1.82 0.42
N PHE A 284 12.83 -0.99 0.22
CA PHE A 284 12.80 0.43 0.48
C PHE A 284 11.59 1.10 -0.21
N PRO A 285 10.83 1.96 0.50
CA PRO A 285 11.09 2.49 1.85
C PRO A 285 10.57 1.63 3.02
N TYR A 286 10.00 0.45 2.76
CA TYR A 286 9.40 -0.38 3.80
C TYR A 286 10.42 -1.25 4.54
N SER A 287 10.28 -1.29 5.87
CA SER A 287 11.13 -2.09 6.76
C SER A 287 10.35 -2.94 7.78
N GLU A 288 9.02 -2.89 7.76
CA GLU A 288 8.19 -3.41 8.85
C GLU A 288 7.24 -4.55 8.43
N GLY A 289 7.30 -5.66 9.17
CA GLY A 289 6.32 -6.73 9.12
C GLY A 289 6.03 -7.23 7.71
N THR A 290 4.75 -7.34 7.35
CA THR A 290 4.30 -7.85 6.05
C THR A 290 4.57 -6.89 4.88
N GLN A 291 4.90 -5.62 5.14
CA GLN A 291 5.13 -4.62 4.09
C GLN A 291 6.38 -4.92 3.27
N ILE A 292 7.38 -5.59 3.86
CA ILE A 292 8.63 -5.95 3.19
C ILE A 292 8.42 -6.91 2.00
N MET A 293 7.26 -7.58 1.93
CA MET A 293 6.90 -8.49 0.83
C MET A 293 6.25 -7.78 -0.36
N LYS A 294 5.78 -6.54 -0.19
CA LYS A 294 5.14 -5.77 -1.27
C LYS A 294 5.96 -5.67 -2.56
N PRO A 295 7.29 -5.46 -2.54
CA PRO A 295 8.10 -5.38 -3.75
C PRO A 295 8.10 -6.66 -4.59
N LEU A 296 7.63 -7.78 -4.06
CA LEU A 296 7.39 -8.97 -4.90
C LEU A 296 6.41 -8.65 -6.04
N ALA A 297 5.36 -7.85 -5.81
CA ALA A 297 4.40 -7.50 -6.86
C ALA A 297 5.03 -6.80 -8.08
N PRO A 298 5.77 -5.67 -7.93
CA PRO A 298 6.46 -5.09 -9.07
C PRO A 298 7.57 -5.99 -9.61
N ALA A 299 8.26 -6.78 -8.78
CA ALA A 299 9.31 -7.71 -9.24
C ALA A 299 8.76 -8.79 -10.17
N THR A 300 7.62 -9.40 -9.84
CA THR A 300 6.98 -10.45 -10.63
C THR A 300 6.43 -9.94 -11.96
N GLU A 301 6.18 -8.63 -12.11
CA GLU A 301 5.73 -8.03 -13.38
C GLU A 301 6.89 -7.74 -14.35
N ILE A 302 8.15 -7.78 -13.89
CA ILE A 302 9.33 -7.48 -14.70
C ILE A 302 10.35 -8.62 -14.75
N THR A 303 10.07 -9.75 -14.09
CA THR A 303 10.90 -10.96 -14.12
C THR A 303 10.16 -12.03 -14.92
N ARG A 304 10.86 -12.74 -15.79
CA ARG A 304 10.21 -13.83 -16.55
C ARG A 304 9.84 -14.99 -15.64
N GLU A 305 8.85 -15.78 -16.03
CA GLU A 305 8.48 -17.01 -15.32
C GLU A 305 9.70 -17.94 -15.15
N GLY A 306 9.85 -18.50 -13.94
CA GLY A 306 11.01 -19.31 -13.55
C GLY A 306 12.33 -18.53 -13.38
N GLY A 307 12.31 -17.20 -13.51
CA GLY A 307 13.44 -16.33 -13.20
C GLY A 307 13.71 -16.19 -11.69
N THR A 308 14.72 -15.41 -11.33
CA THR A 308 15.12 -15.19 -9.93
C THR A 308 14.82 -13.76 -9.47
N VAL A 309 14.15 -13.62 -8.32
CA VAL A 309 13.95 -12.35 -7.63
C VAL A 309 14.86 -12.31 -6.40
N VAL A 310 15.84 -11.42 -6.42
CA VAL A 310 16.67 -11.09 -5.26
C VAL A 310 16.03 -9.92 -4.53
N LEU A 311 15.38 -10.19 -3.41
CA LEU A 311 14.67 -9.20 -2.60
C LEU A 311 15.52 -8.78 -1.40
N VAL A 312 15.99 -7.53 -1.41
CA VAL A 312 16.81 -6.92 -0.36
C VAL A 312 15.92 -6.23 0.66
N CYS A 313 15.82 -6.79 1.86
CA CYS A 313 14.85 -6.38 2.88
C CYS A 313 15.51 -5.75 4.11
N ASP A 314 15.16 -4.50 4.39
CA ASP A 314 15.29 -3.94 5.74
C ASP A 314 14.26 -4.64 6.65
N TYR A 315 14.72 -5.22 7.76
CA TYR A 315 13.91 -6.08 8.64
C TYR A 315 13.95 -5.52 10.06
N SER A 316 13.36 -4.33 10.24
CA SER A 316 13.36 -3.62 11.51
C SER A 316 12.30 -4.15 12.49
N VAL A 317 11.16 -4.62 11.97
CA VAL A 317 10.09 -5.24 12.77
C VAL A 317 9.86 -6.66 12.28
N PRO A 318 9.93 -7.67 13.17
CA PRO A 318 9.84 -9.05 12.76
C PRO A 318 8.45 -9.45 12.26
N LEU A 319 8.41 -10.42 11.35
CA LEU A 319 7.18 -11.12 10.97
C LEU A 319 6.65 -11.91 12.18
N ALA A 320 5.33 -11.94 12.36
CA ALA A 320 4.70 -12.72 13.41
C ALA A 320 4.96 -14.23 13.22
N ASP A 321 5.08 -14.98 14.32
CA ASP A 321 5.35 -16.42 14.23
C ASP A 321 4.20 -17.18 13.56
N SER A 322 2.95 -16.75 13.76
CA SER A 322 1.77 -17.30 13.08
C SER A 322 1.86 -17.16 11.56
N TYR A 323 2.40 -16.04 11.06
CA TYR A 323 2.67 -15.83 9.64
C TYR A 323 3.62 -16.92 9.10
N LEU A 324 4.74 -17.14 9.79
CA LEU A 324 5.76 -18.10 9.38
C LEU A 324 5.23 -19.54 9.44
N ILE A 325 4.52 -19.90 10.51
CA ILE A 325 3.86 -21.22 10.66
C ILE A 325 2.85 -21.43 9.52
N GLY A 326 2.11 -20.40 9.14
CA GLY A 326 1.19 -20.43 8.00
C GLY A 326 1.89 -20.79 6.69
N CYS A 327 2.97 -20.09 6.35
CA CYS A 327 3.76 -20.38 5.15
C CYS A 327 4.26 -21.83 5.14
N GLU A 328 4.86 -22.28 6.25
CA GLU A 328 5.40 -23.65 6.38
C GLU A 328 4.31 -24.71 6.25
N THR A 329 3.23 -24.57 7.02
CA THR A 329 2.12 -25.52 7.04
C THR A 329 1.46 -25.59 5.66
N PHE A 330 1.24 -24.44 5.03
CA PHE A 330 0.61 -24.38 3.73
C PHE A 330 1.45 -25.06 2.65
N ARG A 331 2.76 -24.75 2.63
CA ARG A 331 3.72 -25.33 1.69
C ARG A 331 3.85 -26.84 1.89
N SER A 332 3.89 -27.31 3.14
CA SER A 332 3.94 -28.73 3.45
C SER A 332 2.67 -29.46 3.03
N THR A 333 1.50 -28.84 3.20
CA THR A 333 0.21 -29.46 2.89
C THR A 333 -0.07 -29.52 1.39
N HIS A 334 0.36 -28.50 0.64
CA HIS A 334 0.07 -28.34 -0.80
C HIS A 334 1.34 -28.41 -1.65
N ALA A 335 2.31 -29.24 -1.27
CA ALA A 335 3.57 -29.39 -1.99
C ALA A 335 3.32 -29.75 -3.47
N GLY A 336 3.89 -28.97 -4.39
CA GLY A 336 3.69 -29.13 -5.84
C GLY A 336 2.38 -28.56 -6.41
N ALA A 337 1.50 -27.98 -5.58
CA ALA A 337 0.21 -27.42 -5.99
C ALA A 337 -0.13 -26.11 -5.25
N ILE A 338 0.88 -25.32 -4.87
CA ILE A 338 0.72 -24.14 -4.02
C ILE A 338 -0.19 -23.09 -4.67
N ARG A 339 0.07 -22.72 -5.92
CA ARG A 339 -0.72 -21.72 -6.66
C ARG A 339 -2.19 -22.11 -6.81
N PRO A 340 -2.54 -23.29 -7.34
CA PRO A 340 -3.95 -23.68 -7.43
C PRO A 340 -4.62 -23.75 -6.05
N ALA A 341 -3.92 -24.22 -5.00
CA ALA A 341 -4.49 -24.27 -3.64
C ALA A 341 -4.78 -22.88 -3.06
N VAL A 342 -3.88 -21.89 -3.23
CA VAL A 342 -4.12 -20.51 -2.79
C VAL A 342 -5.34 -19.93 -3.51
N LEU A 343 -5.39 -20.07 -4.84
CA LEU A 343 -6.48 -19.51 -5.65
C LEU A 343 -7.83 -20.19 -5.37
N GLU A 344 -7.83 -21.49 -5.09
CA GLU A 344 -9.03 -22.25 -4.71
C GLU A 344 -9.56 -21.81 -3.35
N LEU A 345 -8.70 -21.68 -2.34
CA LEU A 345 -9.11 -21.20 -1.02
C LEU A 345 -9.71 -19.80 -1.10
N PHE A 346 -9.03 -18.89 -1.79
CA PHE A 346 -9.50 -17.52 -1.96
C PHE A 346 -10.81 -17.49 -2.77
N GLY A 347 -10.93 -18.33 -3.80
CA GLY A 347 -12.18 -18.51 -4.55
C GLY A 347 -13.33 -19.07 -3.71
N CYS A 348 -13.03 -19.88 -2.68
CA CYS A 348 -14.00 -20.39 -1.71
C CYS A 348 -14.22 -19.46 -0.50
N ASN A 349 -13.69 -18.22 -0.55
CA ASN A 349 -13.71 -17.27 0.57
C ASN A 349 -13.07 -17.84 1.86
N LYS A 350 -12.00 -18.63 1.71
CA LYS A 350 -11.23 -19.22 2.81
C LYS A 350 -9.84 -18.60 2.91
N ARG A 351 -9.38 -18.49 4.15
CA ARG A 351 -8.07 -17.95 4.52
C ARG A 351 -7.00 -19.04 4.54
N VAL A 352 -5.76 -18.66 4.23
CA VAL A 352 -4.57 -19.49 4.48
C VAL A 352 -4.28 -19.55 5.98
N LEU A 353 -4.49 -18.43 6.67
CA LEU A 353 -4.37 -18.27 8.12
C LEU A 353 -5.77 -17.97 8.70
N PRO A 354 -6.53 -18.98 9.17
CA PRO A 354 -7.93 -18.82 9.57
C PRO A 354 -8.15 -17.85 10.73
N ASP A 355 -7.18 -17.68 11.62
CA ASP A 355 -7.31 -16.83 12.82
C ASP A 355 -6.66 -15.46 12.64
N GLU A 356 -6.07 -15.20 11.48
CA GLU A 356 -5.33 -13.96 11.20
C GLU A 356 -6.12 -13.00 10.32
N ALA A 357 -5.69 -11.74 10.37
CA ALA A 357 -6.30 -10.64 9.65
C ALA A 357 -6.11 -10.75 8.12
N PRO A 358 -6.95 -10.07 7.31
CA PRO A 358 -6.86 -10.10 5.85
C PRO A 358 -5.47 -9.73 5.31
N GLU A 359 -4.77 -8.74 5.88
CA GLU A 359 -3.45 -8.31 5.39
C GLU A 359 -2.37 -9.38 5.54
N PHE A 360 -2.43 -10.18 6.61
CA PHE A 360 -1.54 -11.34 6.79
C PHE A 360 -1.82 -12.39 5.73
N ASN A 361 -3.09 -12.69 5.48
CA ASN A 361 -3.51 -13.63 4.45
C ASN A 361 -3.08 -13.17 3.04
N MET A 362 -3.22 -11.88 2.73
CA MET A 362 -2.78 -11.33 1.44
C MET A 362 -1.27 -11.44 1.30
N SER A 363 -0.52 -11.07 2.33
CA SER A 363 0.94 -11.12 2.28
C SER A 363 1.48 -12.55 2.21
N VAL A 364 0.89 -13.51 2.97
CA VAL A 364 1.25 -14.92 2.86
C VAL A 364 0.95 -15.46 1.47
N ALA A 365 -0.24 -15.17 0.91
CA ALA A 365 -0.57 -15.60 -0.45
C ALA A 365 0.39 -15.01 -1.49
N GLN A 366 0.80 -13.74 -1.35
CA GLN A 366 1.81 -13.14 -2.22
C GLN A 366 3.16 -13.87 -2.13
N ALA A 367 3.62 -14.18 -0.91
CA ALA A 367 4.85 -14.94 -0.71
C ALA A 367 4.75 -16.36 -1.29
N LEU A 368 3.63 -17.03 -1.06
CA LEU A 368 3.37 -18.40 -1.55
C LEU A 368 3.27 -18.48 -3.08
N LEU A 369 2.69 -17.47 -3.73
CA LEU A 369 2.63 -17.39 -5.19
C LEU A 369 4.00 -17.02 -5.77
N GLY A 370 4.73 -16.11 -5.11
CA GLY A 370 6.09 -15.73 -5.50
C GLY A 370 7.05 -16.91 -5.58
N GLN A 371 7.06 -17.80 -4.57
CA GLN A 371 7.91 -19.01 -4.60
C GLN A 371 7.49 -20.06 -5.64
N HIS A 372 6.24 -20.02 -6.10
CA HIS A 372 5.74 -20.99 -7.08
C HIS A 372 6.21 -20.60 -8.49
N ASP A 373 6.10 -19.32 -8.81
CA ASP A 373 6.37 -18.80 -10.15
C ASP A 373 7.84 -18.36 -10.33
N PHE A 374 8.57 -18.12 -9.22
CA PHE A 374 9.94 -17.59 -9.22
C PHE A 374 10.85 -18.23 -8.18
N ASN A 375 12.16 -18.19 -8.43
CA ASN A 375 13.17 -18.43 -7.40
C ASN A 375 13.36 -17.14 -6.59
N VAL A 376 13.00 -17.13 -5.31
CA VAL A 376 13.13 -15.93 -4.46
C VAL A 376 14.29 -16.10 -3.49
N ILE A 377 15.20 -15.12 -3.49
CA ILE A 377 16.33 -15.02 -2.56
C ILE A 377 16.13 -13.77 -1.70
N ILE A 378 15.99 -13.95 -0.39
CA ILE A 378 15.96 -12.83 0.58
C ILE A 378 17.38 -12.44 0.94
N VAL A 379 17.65 -11.13 0.91
CA VAL A 379 18.90 -10.52 1.36
C VAL A 379 18.64 -9.62 2.56
N SER A 380 19.21 -9.96 3.71
CA SER A 380 19.12 -9.12 4.91
C SER A 380 20.16 -9.55 5.94
N GLU A 381 20.84 -8.58 6.56
CA GLU A 381 21.72 -8.84 7.70
C GLU A 381 20.94 -8.96 9.02
N GLN A 382 19.73 -8.39 9.07
CA GLN A 382 18.87 -8.37 10.26
C GLN A 382 17.96 -9.59 10.35
N MET A 383 17.57 -10.17 9.21
CA MET A 383 16.68 -11.33 9.19
C MET A 383 17.45 -12.63 9.48
N PRO A 384 17.02 -13.43 10.48
CA PRO A 384 17.59 -14.76 10.66
C PRO A 384 17.37 -15.63 9.42
N ARG A 385 18.39 -16.36 8.95
CA ARG A 385 18.29 -17.32 7.82
C ARG A 385 17.06 -18.21 7.92
N LYS A 386 16.80 -18.76 9.12
CA LYS A 386 15.65 -19.62 9.39
C LYS A 386 14.33 -18.93 9.02
N THR A 387 14.17 -17.64 9.25
CA THR A 387 12.94 -16.90 8.89
C THR A 387 12.69 -16.96 7.38
N ALA A 388 13.69 -16.71 6.55
CA ALA A 388 13.58 -16.83 5.09
C ALA A 388 13.27 -18.26 4.63
N GLU A 389 13.93 -19.26 5.24
CA GLU A 389 13.66 -20.67 4.94
C GLU A 389 12.22 -21.08 5.30
N ARG A 390 11.70 -20.60 6.43
CA ARG A 390 10.31 -20.82 6.86
C ARG A 390 9.32 -20.23 5.86
N LEU A 391 9.61 -19.04 5.31
CA LEU A 391 8.84 -18.43 4.22
C LEU A 391 8.85 -19.28 2.94
N GLY A 392 9.89 -20.09 2.74
CA GLY A 392 10.10 -20.90 1.53
C GLY A 392 11.08 -20.27 0.56
N PHE A 393 11.86 -19.30 1.01
CA PHE A 393 12.83 -18.57 0.19
C PHE A 393 14.26 -19.00 0.50
N SER A 394 15.14 -18.83 -0.49
CA SER A 394 16.58 -18.89 -0.27
C SER A 394 17.05 -17.66 0.49
N PHE A 395 18.21 -17.75 1.15
CA PHE A 395 18.73 -16.67 1.99
C PHE A 395 20.21 -16.37 1.71
N ALA A 396 20.51 -15.09 1.66
CA ALA A 396 21.85 -14.52 1.62
C ALA A 396 21.97 -13.34 2.59
N GLU A 397 23.15 -13.13 3.17
CA GLU A 397 23.38 -11.97 4.06
C GLU A 397 23.68 -10.71 3.25
N THR A 398 24.29 -10.87 2.07
CA THR A 398 24.69 -9.76 1.20
C THR A 398 24.19 -9.93 -0.23
N VAL A 399 24.11 -8.82 -0.97
CA VAL A 399 23.74 -8.86 -2.39
C VAL A 399 24.73 -9.68 -3.21
N GLY A 400 26.02 -9.66 -2.87
CA GLY A 400 27.04 -10.48 -3.53
C GLY A 400 26.76 -11.99 -3.37
N GLN A 401 26.51 -12.44 -2.14
CA GLN A 401 26.14 -13.85 -1.89
C GLN A 401 24.86 -14.24 -2.62
N ALA A 402 23.88 -13.34 -2.72
CA ALA A 402 22.65 -13.61 -3.45
C ALA A 402 22.87 -13.73 -4.97
N ILE A 403 23.79 -12.92 -5.50
CA ILE A 403 24.24 -13.00 -6.90
C ILE A 403 24.92 -14.34 -7.14
N ASP A 404 25.81 -14.79 -6.24
CA ASP A 404 26.49 -16.09 -6.37
C ASP A 404 25.47 -17.23 -6.45
N LEU A 405 24.48 -17.26 -5.53
CA LEU A 405 23.39 -18.24 -5.55
C LEU A 405 22.55 -18.17 -6.84
N ALA A 406 22.18 -16.97 -7.28
CA ALA A 406 21.42 -16.77 -8.51
C ALA A 406 22.21 -17.18 -9.76
N GLN A 407 23.54 -17.06 -9.74
CA GLN A 407 24.43 -17.42 -10.85
C GLN A 407 24.52 -18.94 -11.05
N GLU A 408 24.34 -19.74 -9.99
CA GLU A 408 24.22 -21.21 -10.11
C GLU A 408 23.04 -21.62 -10.99
N LEU A 409 21.92 -20.88 -10.90
CA LEU A 409 20.72 -21.09 -11.71
C LEU A 409 20.77 -20.37 -13.06
N HIS A 410 21.46 -19.23 -13.10
CA HIS A 410 21.55 -18.36 -14.27
C HIS A 410 23.02 -17.99 -14.57
N PRO A 411 23.82 -18.88 -15.17
CA PRO A 411 25.23 -18.61 -15.49
C PRO A 411 25.42 -17.38 -16.40
N GLN A 412 24.42 -17.14 -17.26
CA GLN A 412 24.23 -15.91 -18.04
C GLN A 412 22.83 -15.39 -17.73
N ALA A 413 22.70 -14.08 -17.53
CA ALA A 413 21.44 -13.47 -17.15
C ALA A 413 21.32 -12.05 -17.70
N GLN A 414 20.12 -11.68 -18.11
CA GLN A 414 19.71 -10.29 -18.27
C GLN A 414 19.08 -9.81 -16.96
N VAL A 415 19.47 -8.63 -16.48
CA VAL A 415 19.20 -8.21 -15.09
C VAL A 415 18.52 -6.86 -15.01
N HIS A 416 17.48 -6.78 -14.19
CA HIS A 416 16.90 -5.51 -13.73
C HIS A 416 17.37 -5.22 -12.30
N VAL A 417 17.71 -3.96 -12.02
CA VAL A 417 18.05 -3.50 -10.68
C VAL A 417 17.10 -2.38 -10.28
N VAL A 418 16.42 -2.55 -9.16
CA VAL A 418 15.37 -1.67 -8.65
C VAL A 418 15.72 -1.19 -7.24
N PRO A 419 16.36 -0.01 -7.10
CA PRO A 419 16.82 0.46 -5.80
C PRO A 419 15.72 0.83 -4.81
N SER A 420 14.48 1.08 -5.25
CA SER A 420 13.35 1.48 -4.39
C SER A 420 12.09 0.73 -4.84
N GLY A 421 12.01 -0.55 -4.47
CA GLY A 421 10.99 -1.48 -4.96
C GLY A 421 9.65 -1.40 -4.25
N GLY A 422 9.57 -0.80 -3.06
CA GLY A 422 8.31 -0.69 -2.32
C GLY A 422 7.26 0.20 -2.99
N VAL A 423 7.69 1.11 -3.87
CA VAL A 423 6.85 2.20 -4.41
C VAL A 423 6.98 2.38 -5.92
N ILE A 424 7.78 1.56 -6.60
CA ILE A 424 7.93 1.61 -8.06
C ILE A 424 6.64 1.18 -8.77
N LEU A 425 6.33 1.85 -9.88
CA LEU A 425 5.35 1.39 -10.86
C LEU A 425 6.09 0.92 -12.13
N PRO A 426 6.24 -0.40 -12.35
CA PRO A 426 6.82 -0.88 -13.59
C PRO A 426 5.85 -0.69 -14.77
N VAL A 427 6.38 -0.26 -15.92
CA VAL A 427 5.65 -0.14 -17.19
C VAL A 427 6.37 -0.97 -18.24
N LEU A 428 5.87 -2.17 -18.49
CA LEU A 428 6.40 -3.08 -19.50
C LEU A 428 5.89 -2.68 -20.90
N ALA A 429 6.80 -2.43 -21.84
CA ALA A 429 6.44 -1.93 -23.17
C ALA A 429 5.43 -2.84 -23.91
N ASP A 430 5.60 -4.16 -23.83
CA ASP A 430 4.82 -5.14 -24.59
C ASP A 430 3.37 -5.34 -24.09
N ARG A 431 3.00 -4.81 -22.92
CA ARG A 431 1.63 -4.93 -22.38
C ARG A 431 0.76 -3.70 -22.60
N THR A 432 1.29 -2.63 -23.18
CA THR A 432 0.52 -1.42 -23.51
C THR A 432 -0.30 -1.53 -24.80
N ALA A 433 -0.25 -2.69 -25.47
CA ALA A 433 -0.97 -2.97 -26.71
C ALA A 433 -2.20 -3.89 -26.55
N ALA A 434 -2.65 -4.19 -25.32
CA ALA A 434 -3.80 -5.05 -25.06
C ALA A 434 -4.94 -4.33 -24.32
#